data_AF-A0A952BDR5-F1
#
_entry.id   AF-A0A952BDR5-F1
#
_cell.length_a   1.000
_cell.length_b   1.000
_cell.length_c   1.000
_cell.angle_alpha   90.00
_cell.angle_beta   90.00
_cell.angle_gamma   90.00
#
_symmetry.space_group_name_H-M   'P 1'
#
loop_
_entity.id
_entity.type
_entity.pdbx_description
1 polymer ?
#
loop_
_entity_poly.entity_id
_entity_poly.type
_entity_poly.pdbx_seq_one_letter_code
_entity_poly.pdbx_strand_id
1 'polypeptide(L)' 'MTVRCPISRRDLEWEHNLWPPFCSERCQFTDLGSWAAEGYRVPMSEPTAESESTVPSD' A
#
# COMPACT_ATOMS: atom_id res chain seq x y z
N MET A 1 2.34 13.45 16.58
CA MET A 1 1.18 13.03 15.75
C MET A 1 1.05 11.52 15.82
N THR A 2 -0.08 10.98 16.27
CA THR A 2 -0.30 9.54 16.35
C THR A 2 -0.76 8.97 15.01
N VAL A 3 -0.12 7.88 14.55
CA VAL A 3 -0.52 7.13 13.36
C VAL A 3 -0.68 5.64 13.67
N ARG A 4 -1.45 4.94 12.85
CA ARG A 4 -1.72 3.51 13.04
C ARG A 4 -0.87 2.65 12.11
N CYS A 5 -0.14 1.70 12.66
CA CYS A 5 0.69 0.78 11.88
C CYS A 5 -0.19 -0.05 10.92
N PRO A 6 0.12 -0.08 9.62
CA PRO A 6 -0.72 -0.80 8.65
C PRO A 6 -0.68 -2.33 8.83
N ILE A 7 0.40 -2.85 9.40
CA ILE A 7 0.63 -4.30 9.57
C ILE A 7 0.03 -4.83 10.87
N SER A 8 0.37 -4.22 12.01
CA SER A 8 -0.03 -4.72 13.33
C SER A 8 -1.24 -4.00 13.93
N ARG A 9 -1.67 -2.88 13.32
CA ARG A 9 -2.75 -2.00 13.78
C ARG A 9 -2.51 -1.33 15.15
N ARG A 10 -1.28 -1.36 15.66
CA ARG A 10 -0.88 -0.60 16.85
C ARG A 10 -0.71 0.88 16.53
N ASP A 11 -1.03 1.73 17.50
CA ASP A 11 -0.78 3.17 17.41
C ASP A 11 0.67 3.48 17.76
N LEU A 12 1.25 4.46 17.08
CA LEU A 12 2.62 4.93 17.27
C LEU A 12 2.69 6.45 17.12
N GLU A 13 3.61 7.09 17.85
CA GLU A 13 3.95 8.49 17.62
C GLU A 13 4.90 8.63 16.44
N TRP A 14 4.55 9.50 15.48
CA TRP A 14 5.34 9.71 14.26
C TRP A 14 6.73 10.29 14.54
N GLU A 15 6.80 11.34 15.37
CA GLU A 15 7.99 12.18 15.54
C GLU A 15 9.16 11.48 16.26
N HIS A 16 8.88 10.45 17.06
CA HIS A 16 9.90 9.75 17.85
C HIS A 16 10.12 8.30 17.43
N ASN A 17 9.47 7.87 16.35
CA ASN A 17 9.63 6.52 15.82
C ASN A 17 10.69 6.50 14.71
N LEU A 18 11.56 5.50 14.74
CA LEU A 18 12.57 5.28 13.69
C LEU A 18 12.00 4.57 12.45
N TRP A 19 10.75 4.08 12.53
CA TRP A 19 10.14 3.18 11.56
C TRP A 19 8.83 3.68 10.90
N PRO A 20 8.46 4.97 10.89
CA PRO A 20 7.13 5.38 10.45
C PRO A 20 6.89 5.02 8.96
N PRO A 21 5.67 4.55 8.58
CA PRO A 21 4.45 4.44 9.38
C PRO A 21 4.33 3.12 10.19
N PHE A 22 5.38 2.31 10.27
CA PHE A 22 5.37 1.02 10.97
C PHE A 22 5.80 1.16 12.43
N CYS A 23 5.29 0.30 13.32
CA CYS A 23 5.65 0.36 14.74
C CYS A 23 7.03 -0.27 15.07
N SER A 24 7.70 -0.90 14.10
CA SER A 24 8.96 -1.64 14.31
C SER A 24 9.54 -2.16 12.99
N GLU A 25 10.85 -2.40 12.96
CA GLU A 25 11.42 -3.70 12.60
C GLU A 25 10.79 -4.52 11.50
N ARG A 26 10.54 -5.73 12.00
CA ARG A 26 9.59 -6.72 11.58
C ARG A 26 8.38 -6.22 10.80
N CYS A 27 7.71 -5.14 11.18
CA CYS A 27 6.51 -4.69 10.47
C CYS A 27 6.86 -4.07 9.11
N GLN A 28 7.95 -3.31 9.00
CA GLN A 28 8.44 -2.83 7.71
C GLN A 28 8.83 -4.00 6.79
N PHE A 29 9.58 -4.98 7.30
CA PHE A 29 9.96 -6.15 6.52
C PHE A 29 8.78 -7.06 6.16
N THR A 30 7.77 -7.16 7.03
CA THR A 30 6.55 -7.92 6.73
C THR A 30 5.80 -7.27 5.57
N ASP A 31 5.67 -5.93 5.57
CA ASP A 31 5.05 -5.19 4.47
C ASP A 31 5.81 -5.43 3.17
N LEU A 32 7.14 -5.29 3.20
CA LEU A 32 8.01 -5.56 2.06
C LEU A 32 7.85 -7.00 1.55
N GLY A 33 7.72 -7.97 2.44
CA GLY A 33 7.42 -9.36 2.08
C GLY A 33 6.09 -9.53 1.38
N SER A 34 5.02 -8.86 1.85
CA SER A 34 3.72 -8.85 1.18
C SER A 34 3.78 -8.23 -0.22
N TRP A 35 4.58 -7.18 -0.41
CA TRP A 35 4.84 -6.61 -1.74
C TRP A 35 5.56 -7.60 -2.66
N ALA A 36 6.66 -8.20 -2.18
CA ALA A 36 7.43 -9.15 -2.96
C ALA A 36 6.62 -10.40 -3.35
N ALA A 37 5.65 -10.79 -2.51
CA ALA A 37 4.76 -11.93 -2.74
C ALA A 37 3.48 -11.58 -3.54
N GLU A 38 3.38 -10.38 -4.10
CA GLU A 38 2.17 -9.90 -4.81
C GLU A 38 0.88 -10.00 -3.98
N GLY A 39 1.00 -9.87 -2.64
CA GLY A 39 -0.10 -9.98 -1.70
C GLY A 39 -1.04 -8.77 -1.70
N TYR A 40 -0.59 -7.62 -2.23
CA TYR A 40 -1.41 -6.43 -2.40
C TYR A 40 -1.97 -6.37 -3.82
N ARG A 41 -3.30 -6.29 -3.95
CA ARG A 41 -3.99 -6.18 -5.24
C ARG A 41 -5.12 -5.18 -5.15
N VAL A 42 -5.29 -4.38 -6.19
CA VAL A 42 -6.47 -3.53 -6.37
C VAL A 42 -7.48 -4.34 -7.15
N PRO A 43 -8.69 -4.58 -6.62
CA PRO A 43 -9.74 -5.25 -7.38
C PRO A 43 -10.12 -4.38 -8.57
N MET A 44 -10.14 -4.98 -9.77
CA MET A 44 -10.74 -4.34 -10.93
C MET A 44 -12.26 -4.49 -10.83
N SER A 45 -12.99 -3.38 -10.90
CA SER A 45 -14.38 -3.42 -11.31
C SER A 45 -14.45 -3.95 -12.75
N GLU A 46 -15.49 -4.71 -13.09
CA GLU A 46 -15.68 -5.14 -14.48
C GLU A 46 -15.54 -3.94 -15.42
N PRO A 47 -14.86 -4.08 -16.58
CA PRO A 47 -14.69 -2.97 -17.49
C PRO A 47 -16.07 -2.52 -17.95
N THR A 48 -16.54 -1.37 -17.47
CA THR A 48 -17.54 -0.60 -18.20
C THR A 48 -16.91 -0.34 -19.55
N ALA A 49 -17.53 -0.84 -20.61
CA ALA A 49 -17.02 -0.79 -21.97
C ALA A 49 -16.92 0.66 -22.47
N GLU A 50 -15.90 1.42 -22.03
CA GLU A 50 -15.67 2.80 -22.43
C GLU A 50 -14.30 3.28 -21.90
N SER A 51 -13.24 2.72 -22.46
CA SER A 51 -11.98 3.46 -22.60
C SER A 51 -11.30 2.97 -23.88
N GLU A 52 -11.99 3.20 -25.00
CA GLU A 52 -11.33 3.22 -26.30
C GLU A 52 -10.44 4.47 -26.31
N SER A 53 -9.15 4.29 -26.00
CA SER A 53 -8.14 5.27 -26.37
C SER A 53 -8.06 5.24 -27.89
N THR A 54 -8.90 6.03 -28.56
CA THR A 54 -8.76 6.32 -29.99
C THR A 54 -7.40 6.98 -30.16
N VAL A 55 -6.39 6.17 -30.50
CA VAL A 55 -5.14 6.67 -31.07
C VAL A 55 -5.53 7.17 -32.47
N PRO A 56 -5.46 8.47 -32.79
CA PRO A 56 -5.64 8.89 -34.17
C PRO A 56 -4.51 8.26 -34.97
N SER A 57 -4.90 7.45 -35.96
CA SER A 57 -3.97 6.91 -36.95
C SER A 57 -3.81 7.96 -38.05
N ASP A 58 -2.54 8.29 -38.31
CA ASP A 58 -1.98 9.29 -39.26
C ASP A 58 -2.00 10.76 -38.80
#